data_AF-A0AAX4FWA7-F1
#
_entry.id   AF-A0AAX4FWA7-F1
#
_cell.length_a   1.000
_cell.length_b   1.000
_cell.length_c   1.000
_cell.angle_alpha   90.00
_cell.angle_beta   90.00
_cell.angle_gamma   90.00
#
_symmetry.space_group_name_H-M   'P 1'
#
loop_
_entity.id
_entity.type
_entity.pdbx_description
1 polymer ?
#
loop_
_entity_poly.entity_id
_entity_poly.type
_entity_poly.pdbx_seq_one_letter_code
_entity_poly.pdbx_strand_id
1 'polypeptide(L)'
;MRKQKLINALLYAVEHNGRIGRTKLLKFIFFVDLIYYNQRGTTLCGTTYIRMPKGPAEAAAFQLTFEPSAYLDVKAPTAKAYPGRRTSGSRSRSRSYEPYAYYPKVQADLSLFTPYERVLLWTVLQWMKEKSADRISDITHQFRLWKEFSDGEEIPLERFRLDSSELAYLERCGLHADGFERTFCTGILPLSTEVSNALHPLNAERIATVEEVLDSFIAAYPLPALEIFYDAYLAWDDAYRSMLRHNPSHAPALATEGCDALCFVSHVVATQMIPIVYQEEQLQDFCDTAERRFNAERDAITRDNPPSLPPDSDGEVSALVDMAMRISRDLACSESPAGRR
;
A
#
# COMPACT_ATOMS: atom_id res chain seq x y z
N MET A 1 3.80 -4.19 16.52
CA MET A 1 2.76 -4.00 15.48
C MET A 1 2.99 -4.88 14.24
N ARG A 2 4.12 -4.80 13.53
CA ARG A 2 4.36 -5.56 12.27
C ARG A 2 4.17 -7.07 12.36
N LYS A 3 4.68 -7.72 13.43
CA LYS A 3 4.45 -9.16 13.67
C LYS A 3 2.96 -9.52 13.76
N GLN A 4 2.15 -8.65 14.37
CA GLN A 4 0.70 -8.88 14.47
C GLN A 4 0.03 -8.73 13.10
N LYS A 5 0.41 -7.72 12.32
CA LYS A 5 -0.04 -7.58 10.91
C LYS A 5 0.36 -8.81 10.08
N LEU A 6 1.59 -9.30 10.21
CA LEU A 6 2.03 -10.52 9.53
C LEU A 6 1.14 -11.73 9.83
N ILE A 7 0.87 -12.00 11.11
CA ILE A 7 0.00 -13.12 11.53
C ILE A 7 -1.40 -12.94 10.94
N ASN A 8 -1.99 -11.75 11.03
CA ASN A 8 -3.35 -11.52 10.55
C ASN A 8 -3.45 -11.52 9.02
N ALA A 9 -2.40 -11.12 8.30
CA ALA A 9 -2.32 -11.26 6.85
C ALA A 9 -2.28 -12.75 6.43
N LEU A 10 -1.52 -13.59 7.14
CA LEU A 10 -1.51 -15.04 6.91
C LEU A 10 -2.88 -15.66 7.18
N LEU A 11 -3.51 -15.31 8.30
CA LEU A 11 -4.87 -15.77 8.65
C LEU A 11 -5.88 -15.35 7.58
N TYR A 12 -5.86 -14.08 7.16
CA TYR A 12 -6.72 -13.54 6.12
C TYR A 12 -6.61 -14.36 4.83
N ALA A 13 -5.38 -14.65 4.38
CA ALA A 13 -5.15 -15.43 3.16
C ALA A 13 -5.66 -16.87 3.26
N VAL A 14 -5.51 -17.52 4.42
CA VAL A 14 -6.00 -18.89 4.66
C VAL A 14 -7.52 -18.92 4.71
N GLU A 15 -8.17 -17.97 5.40
CA GLU A 15 -9.63 -17.87 5.49
C GLU A 15 -10.29 -17.66 4.13
N HIS A 16 -9.72 -16.79 3.31
CA HIS A 16 -10.28 -16.41 2.01
C HIS A 16 -9.79 -17.31 0.87
N ASN A 17 -8.89 -18.25 1.17
CA ASN A 17 -8.43 -19.30 0.26
C ASN A 17 -8.02 -20.56 1.05
N GLY A 18 -9.01 -21.35 1.47
CA GLY A 18 -8.78 -22.58 2.27
C GLY A 18 -7.99 -23.70 1.57
N ARG A 19 -7.56 -23.50 0.32
CA ARG A 19 -6.67 -24.42 -0.43
C ARG A 19 -5.33 -23.76 -0.78
N ILE A 20 -4.98 -22.64 -0.16
CA ILE A 20 -3.72 -21.96 -0.40
C ILE A 20 -2.56 -22.84 0.07
N GLY A 21 -1.71 -23.27 -0.88
CA GLY A 21 -0.50 -24.03 -0.55
C GLY A 21 0.60 -23.14 0.02
N ARG A 22 1.57 -23.74 0.72
CA ARG A 22 2.65 -23.04 1.42
C ARG A 22 3.38 -22.00 0.57
N THR A 23 3.79 -22.38 -0.64
CA THR A 23 4.49 -21.48 -1.56
C THR A 23 3.66 -20.23 -1.85
N LYS A 24 2.37 -20.38 -2.16
CA LYS A 24 1.50 -19.23 -2.38
C LYS A 24 1.36 -18.40 -1.10
N LEU A 25 1.15 -19.03 0.05
CA LEU A 25 0.98 -18.30 1.31
C LEU A 25 2.22 -17.44 1.66
N LEU A 26 3.43 -17.94 1.42
CA LEU A 26 4.66 -17.15 1.59
C LEU A 26 4.79 -16.04 0.55
N LYS A 27 4.39 -16.31 -0.69
CA LYS A 27 4.41 -15.34 -1.79
C LYS A 27 3.41 -14.22 -1.59
N PHE A 28 2.28 -14.51 -0.96
CA PHE A 28 1.27 -13.53 -0.61
C PHE A 28 1.88 -12.41 0.25
N ILE A 29 2.55 -12.78 1.35
CA ILE A 29 3.26 -11.81 2.20
C ILE A 29 4.32 -11.05 1.41
N PHE A 30 5.11 -11.76 0.60
CA PHE A 30 6.13 -11.12 -0.23
C PHE A 30 5.56 -10.04 -1.17
N PHE A 31 4.50 -10.34 -1.93
CA PHE A 31 3.94 -9.38 -2.89
C PHE A 31 3.23 -8.21 -2.21
N VAL A 32 2.55 -8.45 -1.08
CA VAL A 32 1.98 -7.38 -0.26
C VAL A 32 3.08 -6.41 0.17
N ASP A 33 4.17 -6.92 0.73
CA ASP A 33 5.28 -6.08 1.17
C ASP A 33 6.06 -5.46 0.01
N LEU A 34 6.14 -6.13 -1.14
CA LEU A 34 6.79 -5.57 -2.34
C LEU A 34 6.05 -4.34 -2.85
N ILE A 35 4.73 -4.42 -2.98
CA ILE A 35 3.90 -3.30 -3.44
C ILE A 35 3.94 -2.16 -2.40
N TYR A 36 3.69 -2.49 -1.14
CA TYR A 36 3.67 -1.50 -0.06
C TYR A 36 5.04 -0.80 0.09
N TYR A 37 6.15 -1.52 -0.06
CA TYR A 37 7.49 -0.92 -0.04
C TYR A 37 7.73 0.03 -1.20
N ASN A 38 7.29 -0.32 -2.41
CA ASN A 38 7.48 0.57 -3.55
C ASN A 38 6.62 1.83 -3.45
N GLN A 39 5.46 1.76 -2.79
CA GLN A 39 4.61 2.92 -2.55
C GLN A 39 5.07 3.75 -1.32
N ARG A 40 5.60 3.13 -0.25
CA ARG A 40 5.85 3.81 1.04
C ARG A 40 7.28 3.80 1.57
N GLY A 41 8.19 3.09 0.92
CA GLY A 41 9.58 2.96 1.36
C GLY A 41 9.81 2.08 2.59
N THR A 42 8.79 1.39 3.11
CA THR A 42 8.87 0.41 4.19
C THR A 42 7.97 -0.78 3.88
N THR A 43 8.17 -1.92 4.55
CA THR A 43 7.27 -3.08 4.50
C THR A 43 6.07 -2.90 5.45
N LEU A 44 4.96 -3.58 5.13
CA LEU A 44 3.73 -3.65 5.92
C LEU A 44 3.84 -4.72 7.03
N CYS A 45 4.28 -5.92 6.67
CA CYS A 45 4.29 -7.11 7.51
C CYS A 45 5.70 -7.57 7.85
N GLY A 46 6.51 -7.87 6.82
CA GLY A 46 7.78 -8.55 6.94
C GLY A 46 8.94 -7.66 7.41
N THR A 47 9.90 -8.24 8.13
CA THR A 47 11.11 -7.51 8.55
C THR A 47 12.38 -8.12 8.00
N THR A 48 12.38 -9.43 7.73
CA THR A 48 13.55 -10.15 7.27
C THR A 48 13.14 -11.11 6.15
N TYR A 49 13.73 -10.93 4.98
CA TYR A 49 13.47 -11.78 3.82
C TYR A 49 14.68 -12.64 3.50
N ILE A 50 14.43 -13.91 3.19
CA ILE A 50 15.46 -14.87 2.83
C ILE A 50 15.20 -15.31 1.38
N ARG A 51 16.26 -15.41 0.58
CA ARG A 51 16.16 -15.95 -0.78
C ARG A 51 15.88 -17.46 -0.72
N MET A 52 14.67 -17.82 -1.15
CA MET A 52 14.12 -19.17 -1.33
C MET A 52 14.45 -19.86 -2.67
N PRO A 53 14.55 -21.22 -2.82
CA PRO A 53 14.59 -21.82 -4.17
C PRO A 53 13.32 -21.57 -4.98
N LYS A 54 12.18 -21.36 -4.30
CA LYS A 54 10.88 -21.01 -4.90
C LYS A 54 10.58 -19.51 -4.75
N GLY A 55 11.62 -18.70 -4.69
CA GLY A 55 11.55 -17.26 -4.53
C GLY A 55 11.65 -16.77 -3.08
N PRO A 56 11.73 -15.46 -2.84
CA PRO A 56 11.87 -14.86 -1.50
C PRO A 56 10.76 -15.27 -0.51
N ALA A 57 11.11 -15.42 0.76
CA ALA A 57 10.16 -15.67 1.83
C ALA A 57 10.51 -14.84 3.08
N GLU A 58 9.49 -14.31 3.73
CA GLU A 58 9.64 -13.65 5.03
C GLU A 58 9.95 -14.71 6.10
N ALA A 59 10.98 -14.47 6.91
CA ALA A 59 11.53 -15.48 7.80
C ALA A 59 10.54 -15.97 8.87
N ALA A 60 9.79 -15.05 9.50
CA ALA A 60 8.80 -15.42 10.50
C ALA A 60 7.58 -16.12 9.86
N ALA A 61 7.14 -15.71 8.67
CA ALA A 61 6.10 -16.37 7.90
C ALA A 61 6.52 -17.79 7.50
N PHE A 62 7.80 -17.97 7.12
CA PHE A 62 8.34 -19.29 6.81
C PHE A 62 8.19 -20.23 8.01
N GLN A 63 8.52 -19.77 9.22
CA GLN A 63 8.36 -20.56 10.45
C GLN A 63 6.89 -20.82 10.79
N LEU A 64 6.06 -19.77 10.79
CA LEU A 64 4.62 -19.86 11.12
C LEU A 64 3.83 -20.78 10.18
N THR A 65 4.29 -20.98 8.95
CA THR A 65 3.65 -21.84 7.95
C THR A 65 4.23 -23.25 7.88
N PHE A 66 5.24 -23.55 8.70
CA PHE A 66 5.89 -24.87 8.76
C PHE A 66 5.34 -25.72 9.89
N GLU A 67 5.19 -25.14 11.08
CA GLU A 67 4.77 -25.83 12.30
C GLU A 67 3.43 -25.30 12.84
N PRO A 68 2.60 -26.15 13.48
CA PRO A 68 1.42 -25.70 14.19
C PRO A 68 1.79 -24.66 15.25
N SER A 69 0.94 -23.64 15.38
CA SER A 69 1.11 -22.56 16.36
C SER A 69 -0.20 -22.32 17.13
N ALA A 70 -0.20 -21.28 17.97
CA ALA A 70 -1.41 -20.79 18.63
C ALA A 70 -2.45 -20.25 17.63
N TYR A 71 -2.03 -19.86 16.42
CA TYR A 71 -2.89 -19.20 15.42
C TYR A 71 -3.30 -20.11 14.27
N LEU A 72 -2.43 -21.04 13.88
CA LEU A 72 -2.57 -21.83 12.66
C LEU A 72 -2.24 -23.30 12.93
N ASP A 73 -3.15 -24.20 12.58
CA ASP A 73 -2.83 -25.62 12.44
C ASP A 73 -2.26 -25.89 11.05
N VAL A 74 -1.22 -26.72 11.02
CA VAL A 74 -0.49 -27.07 9.80
C VAL A 74 -0.52 -28.58 9.64
N LYS A 75 -1.17 -29.06 8.58
CA LYS A 75 -1.08 -30.46 8.15
C LYS A 75 0.03 -30.57 7.11
N ALA A 76 1.15 -31.18 7.51
CA ALA A 76 2.28 -31.40 6.62
C ALA A 76 1.93 -32.35 5.45
N PRO A 77 2.63 -32.23 4.31
CA PRO A 77 2.45 -33.11 3.17
C PRO A 77 2.68 -34.57 3.55
N THR A 78 1.80 -35.46 3.09
CA THR A 78 2.02 -36.90 3.19
C THR A 78 2.24 -37.48 1.79
N ALA A 79 3.32 -38.24 1.63
CA ALA A 79 3.52 -39.02 0.42
C ALA A 79 2.65 -40.28 0.50
N LYS A 80 1.50 -40.28 -0.17
CA LYS A 80 0.72 -41.51 -0.34
C LYS A 80 1.29 -42.30 -1.52
N ALA A 81 2.00 -43.38 -1.21
CA ALA A 81 2.36 -44.37 -2.22
C ALA A 81 1.14 -45.26 -2.48
N TYR A 82 0.42 -45.04 -3.57
CA TYR A 82 -0.56 -46.01 -4.04
C TYR A 82 0.19 -47.21 -4.64
N PRO A 83 -0.05 -48.46 -4.20
CA PRO A 83 0.37 -49.63 -4.94
C PRO A 83 -0.45 -49.69 -6.23
N GLY A 84 0.04 -49.05 -7.29
CA GLY A 84 -0.51 -49.20 -8.62
C GLY A 84 -0.46 -50.68 -9.03
N ARG A 85 -1.62 -51.23 -9.42
CA ARG A 85 -1.72 -52.58 -9.98
C ARG A 85 -0.73 -52.69 -11.14
N ARG A 86 0.16 -53.69 -11.09
CA ARG A 86 1.19 -53.92 -12.12
C ARG A 86 0.50 -54.33 -13.43
N THR A 87 0.10 -53.36 -14.24
CA THR A 87 -0.12 -53.59 -15.67
C THR A 87 1.24 -53.48 -16.36
N SER A 88 1.67 -54.61 -16.90
CA SER A 88 2.85 -54.74 -17.76
C SER A 88 2.88 -53.62 -18.80
N GLY A 89 3.85 -52.69 -18.69
CA GLY A 89 4.20 -51.79 -19.79
C GLY A 89 4.35 -50.29 -19.48
N SER A 90 3.83 -49.76 -18.37
CA SER A 90 3.91 -48.30 -18.09
C SER A 90 4.55 -47.98 -16.74
N ARG A 91 5.76 -47.39 -16.77
CA ARG A 91 6.46 -46.88 -15.58
C ARG A 91 5.97 -45.47 -15.24
N SER A 92 4.75 -45.34 -14.73
CA SER A 92 4.38 -44.12 -14.01
C SER A 92 3.79 -44.48 -12.66
N ARG A 93 4.64 -44.39 -11.62
CA ARG A 93 4.16 -44.29 -10.24
C ARG A 93 3.52 -42.91 -10.13
N SER A 94 2.20 -42.81 -10.30
CA SER A 94 1.46 -41.62 -9.89
C SER A 94 1.58 -41.48 -8.38
N ARG A 95 2.54 -40.66 -7.92
CA ARG A 95 2.60 -40.21 -6.53
C ARG A 95 1.64 -39.03 -6.43
N SER A 96 0.49 -39.24 -5.78
CA SER A 96 -0.31 -38.10 -5.33
C SER A 96 0.40 -37.47 -4.14
N TYR A 97 0.88 -36.24 -4.31
CA TYR A 97 1.42 -35.45 -3.22
C TYR A 97 0.27 -34.64 -2.61
N GLU A 98 -0.14 -34.94 -1.38
CA GLU A 98 -1.03 -34.02 -0.65
C GLU A 98 -0.19 -32.81 -0.22
N PRO A 99 -0.51 -31.58 -0.66
CA PRO A 99 0.22 -30.39 -0.24
C PRO A 99 -0.06 -30.05 1.23
N TYR A 100 0.69 -29.08 1.78
CA TYR A 100 0.36 -28.47 3.06
C TYR A 100 -1.10 -28.01 3.08
N ALA A 101 -1.80 -28.28 4.18
CA ALA A 101 -3.11 -27.71 4.46
C ALA A 101 -3.07 -26.90 5.76
N TYR A 102 -3.82 -25.80 5.77
CA TYR A 102 -3.82 -24.81 6.83
C TYR A 102 -5.22 -24.61 7.39
N TYR A 103 -5.33 -24.57 8.71
CA TYR A 103 -6.61 -24.36 9.40
C TYR A 103 -6.43 -23.24 10.43
N PRO A 104 -7.11 -22.09 10.27
CA PRO A 104 -6.99 -20.99 11.22
C PRO A 104 -7.67 -21.37 12.54
N LYS A 105 -6.99 -21.11 13.67
CA LYS A 105 -7.53 -21.31 15.03
C LYS A 105 -8.26 -20.09 15.56
N VAL A 106 -7.95 -18.94 14.99
CA VAL A 106 -8.53 -17.64 15.32
C VAL A 106 -8.85 -16.89 14.04
N GLN A 107 -9.82 -15.99 14.09
CA GLN A 107 -10.15 -15.17 12.95
C GLN A 107 -9.09 -14.08 12.72
N ALA A 108 -8.86 -13.71 11.46
CA ALA A 108 -8.04 -12.57 11.11
C ALA A 108 -8.65 -11.27 11.66
N ASP A 109 -7.87 -10.55 12.47
CA ASP A 109 -8.24 -9.23 12.96
C ASP A 109 -7.91 -8.17 11.91
N LEU A 110 -8.93 -7.79 11.14
CA LEU A 110 -8.83 -6.77 10.11
C LEU A 110 -8.84 -5.33 10.64
N SER A 111 -9.11 -5.11 11.93
CA SER A 111 -9.06 -3.77 12.53
C SER A 111 -7.63 -3.22 12.62
N LEU A 112 -6.64 -4.10 12.50
CA LEU A 112 -5.22 -3.77 12.49
C LEU A 112 -4.76 -3.15 11.17
N PHE A 113 -5.58 -3.21 10.11
CA PHE A 113 -5.22 -2.76 8.78
C PHE A 113 -6.02 -1.53 8.37
N THR A 114 -5.35 -0.57 7.75
CA THR A 114 -5.99 0.60 7.16
C THR A 114 -6.88 0.18 5.97
N PRO A 115 -7.83 1.02 5.52
CA PRO A 115 -8.63 0.74 4.32
C PRO A 115 -7.77 0.35 3.10
N TYR A 116 -6.70 1.10 2.83
CA TYR A 116 -5.74 0.79 1.78
C TYR A 116 -5.08 -0.58 1.98
N GLU A 117 -4.57 -0.86 3.17
CA GLU A 117 -3.91 -2.14 3.46
C GLU A 117 -4.86 -3.34 3.24
N ARG A 118 -6.14 -3.20 3.61
CA ARG A 118 -7.15 -4.25 3.36
C ARG A 118 -7.38 -4.48 1.87
N VAL A 119 -7.46 -3.41 1.07
CA VAL A 119 -7.59 -3.49 -0.39
C VAL A 119 -6.35 -4.12 -1.02
N LEU A 120 -5.15 -3.80 -0.51
CA LEU A 120 -3.91 -4.41 -0.96
C LEU A 120 -3.88 -5.91 -0.68
N LEU A 121 -4.21 -6.34 0.54
CA LEU A 121 -4.33 -7.77 0.89
C LEU A 121 -5.33 -8.48 -0.03
N TRP A 122 -6.50 -7.89 -0.25
CA TRP A 122 -7.52 -8.47 -1.12
C TRP A 122 -7.01 -8.63 -2.56
N THR A 123 -6.41 -7.58 -3.12
CA THR A 123 -5.94 -7.53 -4.51
C THR A 123 -4.88 -8.58 -4.77
N VAL A 124 -3.84 -8.62 -3.92
CA VAL A 124 -2.77 -9.62 -4.07
C VAL A 124 -3.35 -11.02 -3.96
N LEU A 125 -4.28 -11.26 -3.04
CA LEU A 125 -4.89 -12.57 -2.88
C LEU A 125 -5.71 -12.99 -4.10
N GLN A 126 -6.55 -12.10 -4.66
CA GLN A 126 -7.30 -12.42 -5.89
C GLN A 126 -6.37 -12.67 -7.07
N TRP A 127 -5.36 -11.80 -7.25
CA TRP A 127 -4.36 -11.94 -8.32
C TRP A 127 -3.64 -13.30 -8.28
N MET A 128 -3.41 -13.84 -7.08
CA MET A 128 -2.79 -15.14 -6.84
C MET A 128 -3.73 -16.33 -7.00
N LYS A 129 -5.05 -16.18 -6.79
CA LYS A 129 -6.00 -17.28 -6.91
C LYS A 129 -5.95 -17.92 -8.30
N GLU A 130 -5.89 -17.09 -9.33
CA GLU A 130 -5.90 -17.49 -10.74
C GLU A 130 -4.58 -18.09 -11.26
N LYS A 131 -3.50 -18.10 -10.47
CA LYS A 131 -2.16 -18.51 -10.93
C LYS A 131 -1.69 -19.80 -10.26
N SER A 132 -0.87 -20.61 -10.92
CA SER A 132 -0.23 -21.74 -10.23
C SER A 132 0.87 -21.25 -9.28
N ALA A 133 1.25 -22.07 -8.30
CA ALA A 133 2.37 -21.75 -7.41
C ALA A 133 3.70 -21.60 -8.17
N ASP A 134 3.90 -22.41 -9.22
CA ASP A 134 5.08 -22.32 -10.08
C ASP A 134 5.07 -21.00 -10.86
N ARG A 135 3.93 -20.60 -11.45
CA ARG A 135 3.83 -19.32 -12.16
C ARG A 135 4.15 -18.14 -11.25
N ILE A 136 3.67 -18.15 -10.01
CA ILE A 136 3.97 -17.09 -9.02
C ILE A 136 5.47 -17.10 -8.66
N SER A 137 6.08 -18.27 -8.54
CA SER A 137 7.52 -18.38 -8.29
C SER A 137 8.33 -17.83 -9.45
N ASP A 138 7.97 -18.17 -10.70
CA ASP A 138 8.62 -17.67 -11.92
C ASP A 138 8.61 -16.14 -12.00
N ILE A 139 7.50 -15.51 -11.59
CA ILE A 139 7.40 -14.06 -11.50
C ILE A 139 8.42 -13.51 -10.51
N THR A 140 8.51 -14.09 -9.31
CA THR A 140 9.49 -13.63 -8.32
C THR A 140 10.94 -13.81 -8.75
N HIS A 141 11.22 -14.80 -9.61
CA HIS A 141 12.56 -15.06 -10.14
C HIS A 141 12.99 -14.04 -11.19
N GLN A 142 12.09 -13.16 -11.67
CA GLN A 142 12.47 -12.08 -12.57
C GLN A 142 13.05 -10.86 -11.85
N PHE A 143 12.79 -10.71 -10.56
CA PHE A 143 13.30 -9.58 -9.79
C PHE A 143 14.76 -9.77 -9.37
N ARG A 144 15.48 -8.66 -9.33
CA ARG A 144 16.87 -8.57 -8.91
C ARG A 144 17.09 -9.11 -7.51
N LEU A 145 16.18 -8.82 -6.58
CA LEU A 145 16.20 -9.32 -5.21
C LEU A 145 16.23 -10.85 -5.08
N TRP A 146 15.89 -11.59 -6.14
CA TRP A 146 16.06 -13.04 -6.19
C TRP A 146 17.28 -13.47 -7.01
N LYS A 147 17.59 -12.74 -8.08
CA LYS A 147 18.71 -13.05 -9.00
C LYS A 147 20.08 -12.76 -8.39
N GLU A 148 20.18 -11.74 -7.55
CA GLU A 148 21.45 -11.25 -6.98
C GLU A 148 21.92 -12.04 -5.76
N PHE A 149 21.09 -12.92 -5.18
CA PHE A 149 21.33 -13.59 -3.90
C PHE A 149 21.25 -15.12 -4.00
N SER A 150 22.00 -15.80 -3.14
CA SER A 150 22.07 -17.26 -3.03
C SER A 150 21.03 -17.83 -2.04
N ASP A 151 20.71 -19.13 -2.14
CA ASP A 151 19.70 -19.73 -1.26
C ASP A 151 20.12 -19.63 0.21
N GLY A 152 19.19 -19.16 1.04
CA GLY A 152 19.44 -18.96 2.48
C GLY A 152 20.07 -17.61 2.83
N GLU A 153 20.45 -16.79 1.85
CA GLU A 153 20.93 -15.43 2.12
C GLU A 153 19.77 -14.49 2.45
N GLU A 154 20.05 -13.55 3.37
CA GLU A 154 19.15 -12.45 3.67
C GLU A 154 19.15 -11.44 2.51
N ILE A 155 17.95 -11.00 2.13
CA ILE A 155 17.73 -9.97 1.12
C ILE A 155 17.61 -8.63 1.85
N PRO A 156 18.53 -7.67 1.63
CA PRO A 156 18.42 -6.33 2.18
C PRO A 156 17.12 -5.65 1.75
N LEU A 157 16.43 -4.97 2.67
CA LEU A 157 15.14 -4.34 2.37
C LEU A 157 15.23 -3.29 1.27
N GLU A 158 16.38 -2.63 1.09
CA GLU A 158 16.62 -1.66 0.03
C GLU A 158 16.49 -2.29 -1.37
N ARG A 159 16.65 -3.62 -1.48
CA ARG A 159 16.44 -4.35 -2.74
C ARG A 159 14.98 -4.58 -3.09
N PHE A 160 14.03 -4.22 -2.21
CA PHE A 160 12.61 -4.17 -2.55
C PHE A 160 12.28 -2.96 -3.43
N ARG A 161 13.14 -1.91 -3.46
CA ARG A 161 12.96 -0.78 -4.36
C ARG A 161 13.17 -1.25 -5.80
N LEU A 162 12.07 -1.38 -6.53
CA LEU A 162 12.08 -1.81 -7.92
C LEU A 162 12.53 -0.67 -8.82
N ASP A 163 13.33 -1.00 -9.83
CA ASP A 163 13.64 -0.09 -10.93
C ASP A 163 12.51 -0.04 -11.96
N SER A 164 12.58 0.92 -12.90
CA SER A 164 11.56 1.14 -13.94
C SER A 164 11.25 -0.12 -14.75
N SER A 165 12.23 -0.99 -14.98
CA SER A 165 12.03 -2.22 -15.75
C SER A 165 11.28 -3.29 -14.94
N GLU A 166 11.57 -3.37 -13.65
CA GLU A 166 10.91 -4.29 -12.72
C GLU A 166 9.48 -3.86 -12.41
N LEU A 167 9.22 -2.56 -12.29
CA LEU A 167 7.86 -2.00 -12.13
C LEU A 167 7.02 -2.29 -13.37
N ALA A 168 7.55 -2.02 -14.57
CA ALA A 168 6.86 -2.36 -15.81
C ALA A 168 6.63 -3.89 -15.95
N TYR A 169 7.53 -4.71 -15.40
CA TYR A 169 7.32 -6.16 -15.34
C TYR A 169 6.20 -6.55 -14.37
N LEU A 170 6.17 -5.95 -13.17
CA LEU A 170 5.12 -6.17 -12.17
C LEU A 170 3.74 -5.79 -12.73
N GLU A 171 3.66 -4.64 -13.41
CA GLU A 171 2.45 -4.15 -14.06
C GLU A 171 1.94 -5.13 -15.12
N ARG A 172 2.83 -5.61 -16.02
CA ARG A 172 2.48 -6.65 -17.00
C ARG A 172 2.04 -7.97 -16.37
N CYS A 173 2.45 -8.24 -15.13
CA CYS A 173 1.98 -9.40 -14.39
C CYS A 173 0.58 -9.18 -13.79
N GLY A 174 0.07 -7.96 -13.78
CA GLY A 174 -1.24 -7.56 -13.26
C GLY A 174 -1.21 -7.09 -11.81
N LEU A 175 -0.10 -6.52 -11.36
CA LEU A 175 0.02 -5.88 -10.04
C LEU A 175 0.60 -4.48 -10.21
N HIS A 176 0.01 -3.50 -9.52
CA HIS A 176 0.40 -2.10 -9.57
C HIS A 176 1.16 -1.70 -8.30
N ALA A 177 2.23 -0.92 -8.47
CA ALA A 177 3.04 -0.38 -7.35
C ALA A 177 3.76 0.93 -7.72
N ASP A 178 3.38 1.55 -8.82
CA ASP A 178 3.99 2.78 -9.35
C ASP A 178 2.90 3.84 -9.55
N GLY A 179 3.25 5.04 -10.00
CA GLY A 179 2.25 6.08 -10.25
C GLY A 179 2.29 7.20 -9.21
N PHE A 180 1.23 8.02 -9.18
CA PHE A 180 1.25 9.25 -8.39
C PHE A 180 1.31 8.99 -6.89
N GLU A 181 0.62 7.96 -6.39
CA GLU A 181 0.66 7.65 -4.96
C GLU A 181 2.06 7.28 -4.48
N ARG A 182 2.88 6.68 -5.35
CA ARG A 182 4.29 6.42 -5.05
C ARG A 182 5.09 7.71 -4.99
N THR A 183 4.96 8.58 -5.99
CA THR A 183 5.66 9.88 -6.00
C THR A 183 5.31 10.69 -4.77
N PHE A 184 4.01 10.78 -4.46
CA PHE A 184 3.48 11.45 -3.30
C PHE A 184 4.05 10.86 -1.99
N CYS A 185 3.88 9.56 -1.77
CA CYS A 185 4.27 8.93 -0.51
C CYS A 185 5.79 8.86 -0.29
N THR A 186 6.56 8.60 -1.34
CA THR A 186 8.03 8.59 -1.24
C THR A 186 8.63 9.98 -1.10
N GLY A 187 7.92 11.04 -1.53
CA GLY A 187 8.32 12.42 -1.26
C GLY A 187 7.91 12.91 0.13
N ILE A 188 6.64 12.68 0.53
CA ILE A 188 6.12 13.27 1.78
C ILE A 188 6.58 12.55 3.04
N LEU A 189 6.60 11.20 3.07
CA LEU A 189 6.86 10.47 4.32
C LEU A 189 8.27 10.70 4.89
N PRO A 190 9.36 10.65 4.09
CA PRO A 190 10.70 10.97 4.60
C PRO A 190 10.79 12.43 5.05
N LEU A 191 10.18 13.34 4.28
CA LEU A 191 10.16 14.77 4.57
C LEU A 191 9.45 15.07 5.91
N SER A 192 8.29 14.47 6.16
CA SER A 192 7.57 14.61 7.43
C SER A 192 8.39 14.08 8.61
N THR A 193 9.15 12.99 8.40
CA THR A 193 10.02 12.41 9.42
C THR A 193 11.18 13.35 9.74
N GLU A 194 11.82 13.92 8.71
CA GLU A 194 12.88 14.91 8.89
C GLU A 194 12.38 16.15 9.63
N VAL A 195 11.22 16.66 9.23
CA VAL A 195 10.56 17.81 9.85
C VAL A 195 10.22 17.54 11.31
N SER A 196 9.64 16.38 11.63
CA SER A 196 9.29 16.02 13.01
C SER A 196 10.52 15.90 13.92
N ASN A 197 11.68 15.57 13.38
CA ASN A 197 12.94 15.45 14.13
C ASN A 197 13.68 16.79 14.27
N ALA A 198 13.23 17.84 13.58
CA ALA A 198 13.83 19.16 13.68
C ALA A 198 13.48 19.85 15.00
N LEU A 199 14.38 20.74 15.46
CA LEU A 199 14.09 21.61 16.60
C LEU A 199 12.97 22.58 16.24
N HIS A 200 12.04 22.80 17.17
CA HIS A 200 10.97 23.77 17.04
C HIS A 200 11.42 25.18 17.44
N PRO A 201 11.03 26.24 16.70
CA PRO A 201 10.31 26.20 15.41
C PRO A 201 11.24 25.93 14.22
N LEU A 202 10.69 25.37 13.13
CA LEU A 202 11.40 25.24 11.85
C LEU A 202 11.84 26.62 11.35
N ASN A 203 13.02 26.68 10.72
CA ASN A 203 13.46 27.91 10.05
C ASN A 203 12.72 28.09 8.70
N ALA A 204 12.70 29.33 8.19
CA ALA A 204 11.99 29.68 6.97
C ALA A 204 12.50 28.92 5.72
N GLU A 205 13.81 28.61 5.66
CA GLU A 205 14.42 27.86 4.56
C GLU A 205 13.88 26.43 4.46
N ARG A 206 13.74 25.75 5.61
CA ARG A 206 13.16 24.40 5.68
C ARG A 206 11.68 24.40 5.31
N ILE A 207 10.94 25.40 5.78
CA ILE A 207 9.53 25.56 5.40
C ILE A 207 9.43 25.73 3.88
N ALA A 208 10.23 26.61 3.27
CA ALA A 208 10.22 26.82 1.82
C ALA A 208 10.55 25.55 1.03
N THR A 209 11.50 24.73 1.51
CA THR A 209 11.84 23.45 0.87
C THR A 209 10.66 22.47 0.91
N VAL A 210 9.92 22.44 2.02
CA VAL A 210 8.73 21.58 2.14
C VAL A 210 7.60 22.09 1.23
N GLU A 211 7.39 23.40 1.19
CA GLU A 211 6.39 24.03 0.33
C GLU A 211 6.68 23.74 -1.16
N GLU A 212 7.94 23.77 -1.59
CA GLU A 212 8.32 23.42 -2.97
C GLU A 212 7.94 21.97 -3.34
N VAL A 213 8.09 21.02 -2.39
CA VAL A 213 7.66 19.64 -2.60
C VAL A 213 6.13 19.56 -2.71
N LEU A 214 5.39 20.25 -1.84
CA LEU A 214 3.92 20.27 -1.88
C LEU A 214 3.39 20.92 -3.17
N ASP A 215 3.99 22.03 -3.59
CA ASP A 215 3.65 22.71 -4.83
C ASP A 215 3.92 21.82 -6.05
N SER A 216 4.98 21.00 -6.01
CA SER A 216 5.25 20.01 -7.06
C SER A 216 4.16 18.93 -7.15
N PHE A 217 3.57 18.55 -6.01
CA PHE A 217 2.45 17.59 -5.99
C PHE A 217 1.17 18.22 -6.53
N ILE A 218 0.87 19.46 -6.15
CA ILE A 218 -0.26 20.22 -6.70
C ILE A 218 -0.08 20.42 -8.20
N ALA A 219 1.12 20.76 -8.70
CA ALA A 219 1.34 20.90 -10.13
C ALA A 219 1.13 19.59 -10.91
N ALA A 220 1.32 18.44 -10.25
CA ALA A 220 1.07 17.12 -10.80
C ALA A 220 -0.38 16.63 -10.64
N TYR A 221 -1.25 17.40 -9.97
CA TYR A 221 -2.63 17.02 -9.60
C TYR A 221 -3.62 18.17 -9.90
N PRO A 222 -4.78 17.96 -10.55
CA PRO A 222 -5.54 16.72 -10.61
C PRO A 222 -5.15 15.80 -11.76
N LEU A 223 -5.16 14.50 -11.46
CA LEU A 223 -5.19 13.45 -12.46
C LEU A 223 -6.65 13.13 -12.75
N PRO A 224 -7.09 13.05 -14.03
CA PRO A 224 -8.48 12.70 -14.36
C PRO A 224 -8.97 11.40 -13.70
N ALA A 225 -8.07 10.44 -13.48
CA ALA A 225 -8.40 9.18 -12.81
C ALA A 225 -8.64 9.33 -11.30
N LEU A 226 -8.19 10.40 -10.66
CA LEU A 226 -8.29 10.63 -9.21
C LEU A 226 -9.07 11.89 -8.85
N GLU A 227 -9.83 12.45 -9.80
CA GLU A 227 -10.64 13.66 -9.58
C GLU A 227 -11.53 13.55 -8.34
N ILE A 228 -12.10 12.36 -8.09
CA ILE A 228 -12.93 12.05 -6.92
C ILE A 228 -12.26 12.33 -5.56
N PHE A 229 -10.91 12.31 -5.51
CA PHE A 229 -10.15 12.55 -4.28
C PHE A 229 -9.63 13.99 -4.18
N TYR A 230 -9.87 14.86 -5.16
CA TYR A 230 -9.21 16.16 -5.22
C TYR A 230 -9.53 17.08 -4.04
N ASP A 231 -10.80 17.18 -3.64
CA ASP A 231 -11.19 18.01 -2.50
C ASP A 231 -10.56 17.50 -1.19
N ALA A 232 -10.55 16.18 -0.99
CA ALA A 232 -9.88 15.56 0.15
C ALA A 232 -8.36 15.80 0.14
N TYR A 233 -7.73 15.78 -1.04
CA TYR A 233 -6.31 16.10 -1.19
C TYR A 233 -6.02 17.56 -0.82
N LEU A 234 -6.82 18.52 -1.30
CA LEU A 234 -6.64 19.93 -0.95
C LEU A 234 -6.84 20.17 0.55
N ALA A 235 -7.85 19.54 1.16
CA ALA A 235 -8.06 19.62 2.59
C ALA A 235 -6.88 19.03 3.39
N TRP A 236 -6.29 17.92 2.92
CA TRP A 236 -5.09 17.33 3.51
C TRP A 236 -3.89 18.27 3.40
N ASP A 237 -3.66 18.86 2.23
CA ASP A 237 -2.54 19.73 1.93
C ASP A 237 -2.57 21.01 2.80
N ASP A 238 -3.75 21.64 2.93
CA ASP A 238 -3.98 22.75 3.87
C ASP A 238 -3.69 22.36 5.32
N ALA A 239 -4.22 21.21 5.76
CA ALA A 239 -4.01 20.70 7.11
C ALA A 239 -2.52 20.42 7.36
N TYR A 240 -1.81 19.86 6.38
CA TYR A 240 -0.41 19.53 6.48
C TYR A 240 0.45 20.79 6.54
N ARG A 241 0.20 21.79 5.70
CA ARG A 241 0.87 23.11 5.79
C ARG A 241 0.68 23.78 7.14
N SER A 242 -0.54 23.76 7.67
CA SER A 242 -0.81 24.26 9.03
C SER A 242 -0.03 23.48 10.09
N MET A 243 -0.02 22.15 9.98
CA MET A 243 0.73 21.26 10.88
C MET A 243 2.22 21.56 10.88
N LEU A 244 2.83 21.77 9.71
CA LEU A 244 4.26 22.10 9.58
C LEU A 244 4.64 23.39 10.31
N ARG A 245 3.76 24.39 10.30
CA ARG A 245 4.03 25.71 10.89
C ARG A 245 3.86 25.70 12.40
N HIS A 246 2.87 24.96 12.89
CA HIS A 246 2.42 25.07 14.27
C HIS A 246 2.78 23.84 15.13
N ASN A 247 2.77 22.65 14.55
CA ASN A 247 3.02 21.41 15.28
C ASN A 247 3.73 20.30 14.44
N PRO A 248 4.94 20.53 13.90
CA PRO A 248 5.64 19.57 13.05
C PRO A 248 5.89 18.18 13.66
N SER A 249 5.86 18.04 15.00
CA SER A 249 5.92 16.72 15.66
C SER A 249 4.79 15.76 15.25
N HIS A 250 3.66 16.28 14.77
CA HIS A 250 2.51 15.50 14.33
C HIS A 250 2.44 15.33 12.80
N ALA A 251 3.34 15.97 12.03
CA ALA A 251 3.40 15.87 10.58
C ALA A 251 3.49 14.42 10.06
N PRO A 252 4.27 13.50 10.66
CA PRO A 252 4.35 12.11 10.17
C PRO A 252 3.02 11.36 10.23
N ALA A 253 2.20 11.63 11.25
CA ALA A 253 0.89 10.98 11.39
C ALA A 253 -0.06 11.44 10.28
N LEU A 254 -0.15 12.75 10.05
CA LEU A 254 -0.99 13.33 9.01
C LEU A 254 -0.52 12.95 7.59
N ALA A 255 0.79 12.88 7.35
CA ALA A 255 1.33 12.39 6.08
C ALA A 255 1.01 10.92 5.84
N THR A 256 1.06 10.08 6.90
CA THR A 256 0.66 8.67 6.81
C THR A 256 -0.82 8.54 6.46
N GLU A 257 -1.69 9.35 7.09
CA GLU A 257 -3.12 9.36 6.81
C GLU A 257 -3.44 9.80 5.36
N GLY A 258 -2.80 10.87 4.87
CA GLY A 258 -2.91 11.30 3.48
C GLY A 258 -2.46 10.22 2.49
N CYS A 259 -1.33 9.54 2.79
CA CYS A 259 -0.87 8.39 2.02
C CYS A 259 -1.86 7.21 2.03
N ASP A 260 -2.48 6.91 3.17
CA ASP A 260 -3.52 5.88 3.28
C ASP A 260 -4.75 6.19 2.44
N ALA A 261 -5.21 7.44 2.46
CA ALA A 261 -6.34 7.85 1.66
C ALA A 261 -6.02 7.81 0.16
N LEU A 262 -4.92 8.41 -0.27
CA LEU A 262 -4.53 8.45 -1.69
C LEU A 262 -4.26 7.05 -2.24
N CYS A 263 -3.51 6.20 -1.51
CA CYS A 263 -3.24 4.85 -1.96
C CYS A 263 -4.51 4.00 -2.02
N PHE A 264 -5.47 4.20 -1.11
CA PHE A 264 -6.76 3.50 -1.18
C PHE A 264 -7.53 3.87 -2.45
N VAL A 265 -7.72 5.17 -2.71
CA VAL A 265 -8.47 5.63 -3.89
C VAL A 265 -7.76 5.20 -5.17
N SER A 266 -6.44 5.44 -5.28
CA SER A 266 -5.65 5.05 -6.44
C SER A 266 -5.80 3.56 -6.74
N HIS A 267 -5.72 2.71 -5.71
CA HIS A 267 -5.81 1.27 -5.88
C HIS A 267 -7.22 0.83 -6.32
N VAL A 268 -8.28 1.39 -5.71
CA VAL A 268 -9.68 1.09 -6.09
C VAL A 268 -9.95 1.45 -7.56
N VAL A 269 -9.44 2.60 -8.01
CA VAL A 269 -9.59 3.07 -9.40
C VAL A 269 -8.73 2.24 -10.35
N ALA A 270 -7.42 2.13 -10.10
CA ALA A 270 -6.47 1.48 -11.00
C ALA A 270 -6.77 -0.01 -11.22
N THR A 271 -7.33 -0.68 -10.20
CA THR A 271 -7.68 -2.10 -10.28
C THR A 271 -9.15 -2.36 -10.64
N GLN A 272 -9.89 -1.32 -11.03
CA GLN A 272 -11.30 -1.41 -11.47
C GLN A 272 -12.19 -2.15 -10.45
N MET A 273 -12.00 -1.86 -9.16
CA MET A 273 -12.78 -2.48 -8.09
C MET A 273 -14.23 -1.99 -8.05
N ILE A 274 -14.59 -1.00 -8.84
CA ILE A 274 -15.97 -0.55 -9.04
C ILE A 274 -16.54 -1.20 -10.32
N PRO A 275 -17.73 -1.83 -10.30
CA PRO A 275 -18.61 -2.07 -9.15
C PRO A 275 -18.35 -3.40 -8.43
N ILE A 276 -17.21 -4.06 -8.67
CA ILE A 276 -16.94 -5.45 -8.27
C ILE A 276 -16.93 -5.63 -6.75
N VAL A 277 -16.27 -4.71 -6.05
CA VAL A 277 -16.04 -4.75 -4.60
C VAL A 277 -16.63 -3.52 -3.92
N TYR A 278 -16.54 -2.37 -4.57
CA TYR A 278 -17.05 -1.10 -4.06
C TYR A 278 -18.08 -0.52 -5.03
N GLN A 279 -19.05 0.19 -4.49
CA GLN A 279 -19.90 1.10 -5.25
C GLN A 279 -19.23 2.47 -5.36
N GLU A 280 -19.55 3.22 -6.40
CA GLU A 280 -19.06 4.59 -6.59
C GLU A 280 -19.43 5.48 -5.40
N GLU A 281 -20.66 5.35 -4.88
CA GLU A 281 -21.13 6.05 -3.67
C GLU A 281 -20.28 5.75 -2.44
N GLN A 282 -19.76 4.52 -2.30
CA GLN A 282 -18.90 4.15 -1.17
C GLN A 282 -17.50 4.77 -1.29
N LEU A 283 -16.98 4.92 -2.51
CA LEU A 283 -15.73 5.62 -2.74
C LEU A 283 -15.88 7.13 -2.51
N GLN A 284 -17.01 7.70 -2.93
CA GLN A 284 -17.33 9.11 -2.67
C GLN A 284 -17.45 9.38 -1.15
N ASP A 285 -18.23 8.58 -0.42
CA ASP A 285 -18.38 8.73 1.03
C ASP A 285 -17.04 8.60 1.78
N PHE A 286 -16.14 7.75 1.30
CA PHE A 286 -14.77 7.68 1.81
C PHE A 286 -14.01 9.00 1.59
N CYS A 287 -14.07 9.56 0.38
CA CYS A 287 -13.39 10.83 0.06
C CYS A 287 -13.96 11.99 0.88
N ASP A 288 -15.29 12.11 0.98
CA ASP A 288 -15.98 13.15 1.77
C ASP A 288 -15.67 13.03 3.27
N THR A 289 -15.51 11.79 3.76
CA THR A 289 -15.11 11.53 5.15
C THR A 289 -13.66 11.93 5.40
N ALA A 290 -12.75 11.62 4.46
CA ALA A 290 -11.35 12.03 4.53
C ALA A 290 -11.22 13.56 4.49
N GLU A 291 -11.93 14.23 3.58
CA GLU A 291 -11.95 15.70 3.48
C GLU A 291 -12.39 16.35 4.81
N ARG A 292 -13.53 15.93 5.35
CA ARG A 292 -14.04 16.44 6.64
C ARG A 292 -13.04 16.20 7.77
N ARG A 293 -12.35 15.06 7.76
CA ARG A 293 -11.36 14.71 8.77
C ARG A 293 -10.15 15.66 8.70
N PHE A 294 -9.62 15.91 7.51
CA PHE A 294 -8.47 16.82 7.32
C PHE A 294 -8.83 18.28 7.63
N ASN A 295 -10.01 18.74 7.21
CA ASN A 295 -10.52 20.05 7.59
C ASN A 295 -10.64 20.20 9.11
N ALA A 296 -11.13 19.17 9.82
CA ALA A 296 -11.21 19.20 11.28
C ALA A 296 -9.84 19.27 11.97
N GLU A 297 -8.83 18.57 11.44
CA GLU A 297 -7.45 18.66 11.93
C GLU A 297 -6.88 20.08 11.72
N ARG A 298 -7.04 20.65 10.52
CA ARG A 298 -6.64 22.05 10.25
C ARG A 298 -7.30 23.02 11.23
N ASP A 299 -8.60 22.90 11.44
CA ASP A 299 -9.37 23.79 12.30
C ASP A 299 -8.98 23.65 13.78
N ALA A 300 -8.59 22.44 14.21
CA ALA A 300 -8.03 22.22 15.54
C ALA A 300 -6.68 22.93 15.72
N ILE A 301 -5.76 22.79 14.75
CA ILE A 301 -4.44 23.43 14.78
C ILE A 301 -4.58 24.97 14.84
N THR A 302 -5.45 25.54 14.00
CA THR A 302 -5.71 26.98 13.95
C THR A 302 -6.33 27.50 15.25
N ARG A 303 -7.19 26.71 15.89
CA ARG A 303 -7.81 27.06 17.18
C ARG A 303 -6.78 27.09 18.31
N ASP A 304 -5.84 26.15 18.30
CA ASP A 304 -4.78 26.04 19.30
C ASP A 304 -3.66 27.07 19.07
N ASN A 305 -3.53 27.58 17.84
CA ASN A 305 -2.55 28.58 17.43
C ASN A 305 -3.24 29.74 16.72
N PRO A 306 -4.08 30.53 17.44
CA PRO A 306 -4.78 31.64 16.84
C PRO A 306 -3.75 32.63 16.28
N PRO A 307 -3.96 33.17 15.06
CA PRO A 307 -3.05 34.13 14.48
C PRO A 307 -2.87 35.33 15.42
N SER A 308 -1.63 35.73 15.65
CA SER A 308 -1.29 36.82 16.56
C SER A 308 -1.67 38.17 15.94
N LEU A 309 -2.90 38.64 16.20
CA LEU A 309 -3.45 40.00 15.94
C LEU A 309 -3.58 40.43 14.45
N PRO A 310 -4.39 41.46 14.12
CA PRO A 310 -5.32 41.49 12.97
C PRO A 310 -4.66 41.88 11.63
N PRO A 311 -5.40 41.81 10.49
CA PRO A 311 -4.83 41.62 9.16
C PRO A 311 -4.29 42.93 8.62
N ASP A 312 -2.97 43.05 8.56
CA ASP A 312 -2.34 43.90 7.57
C ASP A 312 -1.70 43.00 6.51
N SER A 313 -2.19 43.12 5.28
CA SER A 313 -1.69 42.52 4.02
C SER A 313 -1.80 41.00 3.80
N ASP A 314 -1.68 40.13 4.81
CA ASP A 314 -1.68 38.66 4.57
C ASP A 314 -3.08 38.08 4.31
N GLY A 315 -4.13 38.70 4.86
CA GLY A 315 -5.52 38.29 4.63
C GLY A 315 -5.98 38.53 3.19
N GLU A 316 -5.46 39.56 2.53
CA GLU A 316 -5.71 39.80 1.10
C GLU A 316 -4.97 38.79 0.24
N VAL A 317 -3.73 38.42 0.60
CA VAL A 317 -2.97 37.38 -0.11
C VAL A 317 -3.65 36.02 0.05
N SER A 318 -4.08 35.65 1.25
CA SER A 318 -4.80 34.39 1.48
C SER A 318 -6.16 34.37 0.77
N ALA A 319 -6.89 35.49 0.76
CA ALA A 319 -8.14 35.61 0.00
C ALA A 319 -7.92 35.56 -1.52
N LEU A 320 -6.80 36.10 -2.01
CA LEU A 320 -6.39 36.05 -3.41
C LEU A 320 -5.96 34.63 -3.82
N VAL A 321 -5.28 33.90 -2.94
CA VAL A 321 -4.94 32.48 -3.13
C VAL A 321 -6.21 31.64 -3.13
N ASP A 322 -7.12 31.83 -2.18
CA ASP A 322 -8.42 31.14 -2.14
C ASP A 322 -9.27 31.45 -3.39
N MET A 323 -9.23 32.70 -3.87
CA MET A 323 -9.90 33.11 -5.10
C MET A 323 -9.24 32.49 -6.34
N ALA A 324 -7.90 32.43 -6.40
CA ALA A 324 -7.17 31.77 -7.47
C ALA A 324 -7.45 30.25 -7.50
N MET A 325 -7.52 29.61 -6.33
CA MET A 325 -7.88 28.19 -6.20
C MET A 325 -9.34 27.92 -6.57
N ARG A 326 -10.27 28.85 -6.30
CA ARG A 326 -11.65 28.77 -6.80
C ARG A 326 -11.72 28.92 -8.31
N ILE A 327 -11.01 29.88 -8.88
CA ILE A 327 -10.94 30.07 -10.34
C ILE A 327 -10.32 28.84 -11.02
N SER A 328 -9.28 28.25 -10.42
CA SER A 328 -8.68 27.01 -10.92
C SER A 328 -9.66 25.82 -10.87
N ARG A 329 -10.50 25.73 -9.82
CA ARG A 329 -11.60 24.74 -9.73
C ARG A 329 -12.64 24.94 -10.83
N ASP A 330 -13.09 26.18 -11.03
CA ASP A 330 -14.09 26.52 -12.04
C ASP A 330 -13.57 26.24 -13.46
N LEU A 331 -12.29 26.52 -13.71
CA LEU A 331 -11.63 26.23 -14.98
C LEU A 331 -11.48 24.72 -15.22
N ALA A 332 -11.03 23.96 -14.21
CA ALA A 332 -10.91 22.50 -14.31
C ALA A 332 -12.27 21.81 -14.55
N CYS A 333 -13.34 22.28 -13.90
CA CYS A 333 -14.70 21.79 -14.15
C CYS A 333 -15.25 22.20 -15.53
N SER A 334 -14.82 23.35 -16.07
CA SER A 334 -15.29 23.85 -17.37
C SER A 334 -14.64 23.20 -18.60
N GLU A 335 -13.51 22.50 -18.41
CA GLU A 335 -12.79 21.80 -19.50
C GLU A 335 -13.17 20.32 -19.66
N SER A 336 -14.18 19.82 -18.95
CA SER A 336 -14.79 18.53 -19.26
C SER A 336 -15.60 18.62 -20.57
N PRO A 337 -15.27 17.87 -21.64
CA PRO A 337 -16.01 17.92 -22.89
C PRO A 337 -17.35 17.21 -22.74
N ALA A 338 -18.36 17.95 -22.29
CA ALA A 338 -19.74 17.60 -22.53
C ALA A 338 -20.02 17.66 -24.05
N GLY A 339 -20.05 16.49 -24.67
CA GLY A 339 -20.82 16.25 -25.89
C GLY A 339 -20.05 16.40 -27.20
N ARG A 340 -19.63 15.26 -27.76
CA ARG A 340 -19.88 14.99 -29.19
C ARG A 340 -20.50 13.60 -29.34
N ARG A 341 -21.67 13.67 -29.98
CA ARG A 341 -22.56 12.63 -30.51
C ARG A 341 -21.93 11.30 -30.89
#